data_AF-A0AAE3U6H7-F1
#
_entry.id   AF-A0AAE3U6H7-F1
#
_cell.length_a   1.000
_cell.length_b   1.000
_cell.length_c   1.000
_cell.angle_alpha   90.00
_cell.angle_beta   90.00
_cell.angle_gamma   90.00
#
_symmetry.space_group_name_H-M   'P 1'
#
loop_
_entity.id
_entity.type
_entity.pdbx_description
1 polymer ?
#
loop_
_entity_poly.entity_id
_entity_poly.type
_entity_poly.pdbx_seq_one_letter_code
_entity_poly.pdbx_strand_id
1 'polypeptide(L)'
;MKAAIERKIIRWFHILASIPILGYVYGPVANIPEAARMVKWVILPLVILSGFWLWLGHLARKHFKGTTRTYRVSTEKRKTI
;
A
#
# COMPACT_ATOMS: atom_id res chain seq x y z
N MET A 1 -14.93 -4.44 -8.58
CA MET A 1 -14.98 -4.26 -7.11
C MET A 1 -14.54 -2.83 -6.78
N LYS A 2 -15.04 -2.20 -5.71
CA LYS A 2 -14.63 -0.83 -5.33
C LYS A 2 -13.10 -0.78 -5.20
N ALA A 3 -12.42 0.10 -5.95
CA ALA A 3 -10.96 0.26 -5.90
C ALA A 3 -10.40 0.56 -4.49
N ALA A 4 -11.26 1.00 -3.57
CA ALA A 4 -10.95 1.17 -2.15
C ALA A 4 -10.77 -0.17 -1.41
N ILE A 5 -11.54 -1.20 -1.76
CA ILE A 5 -11.50 -2.53 -1.13
C ILE A 5 -10.23 -3.27 -1.54
N GLU A 6 -9.90 -3.24 -2.83
CA GLU A 6 -8.70 -3.88 -3.38
C GLU A 6 -7.42 -3.38 -2.69
N ARG A 7 -7.30 -2.07 -2.48
CA ARG A 7 -6.15 -1.47 -1.77
C ARG A 7 -6.11 -1.85 -0.30
N LYS A 8 -7.28 -2.03 0.34
CA LYS A 8 -7.36 -2.48 1.73
C LYS A 8 -6.87 -3.93 1.83
N ILE A 9 -7.26 -4.79 0.89
CA ILE A 9 -6.82 -6.19 0.82
C ILE A 9 -5.30 -6.27 0.61
N ILE A 10 -4.76 -5.58 -0.39
CA ILE A 10 -3.31 -5.61 -0.68
C ILE A 10 -2.50 -5.07 0.52
N ARG A 11 -2.98 -4.03 1.20
CA ARG A 11 -2.32 -3.50 2.39
C ARG A 11 -2.30 -4.52 3.54
N TRP A 12 -3.44 -5.15 3.83
CA TRP A 12 -3.52 -6.17 4.88
C TRP A 12 -2.68 -7.40 4.53
N PHE A 13 -2.72 -7.84 3.28
CA PHE A 13 -1.89 -8.93 2.79
C PHE A 13 -0.39 -8.62 2.96
N HIS A 14 0.06 -7.41 2.58
CA HIS A 14 1.44 -6.99 2.73
C HIS A 14 1.91 -7.02 4.19
N ILE A 15 1.07 -6.54 5.13
CA ILE A 15 1.38 -6.58 6.56
C ILE A 15 1.46 -8.02 7.05
N LEU A 16 0.48 -8.88 6.72
CA LEU A 16 0.48 -10.28 7.16
C LEU A 16 1.67 -11.06 6.57
N ALA A 17 1.97 -10.88 5.29
CA ALA A 17 3.08 -11.54 4.62
C ALA A 17 4.46 -11.04 5.12
N SER A 18 4.52 -9.88 5.78
CA SER A 18 5.76 -9.41 6.41
C SER A 18 6.08 -10.10 7.76
N ILE A 19 5.08 -10.69 8.43
CA ILE A 19 5.27 -11.35 9.74
C ILE A 19 6.25 -12.55 9.64
N PRO A 20 6.11 -13.48 8.66
CA PRO A 20 7.08 -14.56 8.48
C PRO A 20 8.50 -14.07 8.21
N ILE A 21 8.66 -12.88 7.59
CA ILE A 21 9.98 -12.29 7.35
C ILE A 21 10.62 -11.90 8.69
N LEU A 22 9.86 -11.31 9.61
CA LEU A 22 10.35 -11.00 10.96
C LEU A 22 10.71 -12.28 11.73
N GLY A 23 9.91 -13.33 11.61
CA GLY A 23 10.22 -14.64 12.18
C GLY A 23 11.47 -15.28 11.57
N TYR A 24 11.80 -14.97 10.32
CA TYR A 24 13.05 -15.39 9.68
C TYR A 24 14.27 -14.57 10.14
N VAL A 25 14.11 -13.26 10.39
CA VAL A 25 15.22 -12.39 10.84
C VAL A 25 15.54 -12.57 12.31
N TYR A 26 14.51 -12.65 13.17
CA TYR A 26 14.67 -12.64 14.63
C TYR A 26 14.29 -13.97 15.30
N GLY A 27 13.69 -14.90 14.57
CA GLY A 27 13.08 -16.11 15.12
C GLY A 27 13.70 -17.41 14.62
N PRO A 28 13.15 -18.56 15.08
CA PRO A 28 13.65 -19.89 14.75
C PRO A 28 13.37 -20.31 13.31
N VAL A 29 12.64 -19.50 12.52
CA VAL A 29 12.28 -19.82 11.13
C VAL A 29 13.52 -19.93 10.24
N ALA A 30 14.61 -19.24 10.60
CA ALA A 30 15.90 -19.38 9.93
C ALA A 30 16.53 -20.78 10.11
N ASN A 31 16.26 -21.44 11.24
CA ASN A 31 16.83 -22.75 11.56
C ASN A 31 16.08 -23.91 10.88
N ILE A 32 14.89 -23.65 10.32
CA ILE A 32 14.10 -24.62 9.57
C ILE A 32 14.39 -24.42 8.08
N PRO A 33 15.12 -25.34 7.41
CA PRO A 33 15.63 -25.13 6.05
C PRO A 33 14.52 -24.88 5.02
N GLU A 34 13.40 -25.58 5.16
CA GLU A 34 12.25 -25.47 4.26
C GLU A 34 11.55 -24.11 4.42
N ALA A 35 11.31 -23.68 5.66
CA ALA A 35 10.67 -22.41 5.96
C ALA A 35 11.56 -21.22 5.55
N ALA A 36 12.87 -21.30 5.81
CA ALA A 36 13.84 -20.33 5.36
C ALA A 36 13.84 -20.17 3.82
N ARG A 37 13.75 -21.28 3.08
CA ARG A 37 13.66 -21.27 1.61
C ARG A 37 12.37 -20.62 1.15
N MET A 38 11.24 -20.96 1.76
CA MET A 38 9.94 -20.36 1.43
C MET A 38 9.93 -18.86 1.68
N VAL A 39 10.51 -18.39 2.78
CA VAL A 39 10.57 -16.96 3.08
C VAL A 39 11.40 -16.22 2.02
N LYS A 40 12.57 -16.75 1.65
CA LYS A 40 13.48 -16.11 0.68
C LYS A 40 12.91 -16.07 -0.74
N TRP A 41 12.37 -17.19 -1.21
CA TRP A 41 12.01 -17.34 -2.63
C TRP A 41 10.54 -17.03 -2.93
N VAL A 42 9.65 -17.03 -1.92
CA VAL A 42 8.21 -16.84 -2.11
C VAL A 42 7.73 -15.61 -1.36
N ILE A 43 7.88 -15.58 -0.03
CA ILE A 43 7.32 -14.51 0.81
C ILE A 43 8.00 -13.17 0.51
N LEU A 44 9.33 -13.13 0.45
CA LEU A 44 10.10 -11.91 0.21
C LEU A 44 9.73 -11.24 -1.13
N PRO A 45 9.74 -11.94 -2.30
CA PRO A 45 9.31 -11.32 -3.54
C PRO A 45 7.82 -10.93 -3.56
N LEU A 46 6.93 -11.69 -2.92
CA LEU A 46 5.52 -11.32 -2.78
C LEU A 46 5.33 -10.01 -1.99
N VAL A 47 6.07 -9.85 -0.88
CA VAL A 47 6.05 -8.63 -0.07
C VAL A 47 6.60 -7.44 -0.87
N ILE A 48 7.70 -7.64 -1.61
CA ILE A 48 8.28 -6.59 -2.46
C ILE A 48 7.29 -6.16 -3.56
N LEU A 49 6.67 -7.11 -4.27
CA LEU A 49 5.69 -6.82 -5.33
C LEU A 49 4.46 -6.09 -4.78
N SER A 50 3.92 -6.54 -3.65
CA SER A 50 2.77 -5.88 -3.01
C SER A 50 3.12 -4.50 -2.47
N GLY A 51 4.32 -4.29 -1.94
CA GLY A 51 4.82 -2.97 -1.53
C GLY A 51 4.99 -2.03 -2.71
N PHE A 52 5.58 -2.52 -3.81
CA PHE A 52 5.72 -1.77 -5.05
C PHE A 52 4.36 -1.39 -5.64
N TRP A 53 3.37 -2.28 -5.60
CA TRP A 53 2.00 -2.00 -6.06
C TRP A 53 1.32 -0.90 -5.23
N LEU A 54 1.49 -0.92 -3.91
CA LEU A 54 0.98 0.13 -3.02
C LEU A 54 1.65 1.49 -3.29
N TRP A 55 2.95 1.48 -3.58
CA TRP A 55 3.71 2.69 -3.90
C TRP A 55 3.36 3.26 -5.28
N LEU A 56 3.35 2.44 -6.33
CA LEU A 56 3.03 2.86 -7.69
C LEU A 56 1.57 3.32 -7.81
N GLY A 57 0.68 2.68 -7.06
CA GLY A 57 -0.72 3.10 -6.94
C GLY A 57 -0.91 4.48 -6.28
N HIS A 58 0.10 5.05 -5.60
CA HIS A 58 0.11 6.43 -5.12
C HIS A 58 0.68 7.39 -6.18
N LEU A 59 1.76 7.00 -6.86
CA LEU A 59 2.36 7.77 -7.96
C LEU A 59 1.42 7.95 -9.15
N ALA A 60 0.65 6.91 -9.51
CA ALA A 60 -0.37 6.99 -10.57
C ALA A 60 -1.45 8.05 -10.26
N ARG A 61 -1.82 8.24 -8.98
CA ARG A 61 -2.75 9.32 -8.59
C ARG A 61 -2.12 10.70 -8.65
N LYS A 62 -0.80 10.80 -8.42
CA LYS A 62 -0.07 12.05 -8.54
C LYS A 62 -0.02 12.51 -10.00
N HIS A 63 0.15 11.59 -10.94
CA HIS A 63 0.10 11.90 -12.37
C HIS A 63 -1.32 12.26 -12.87
N PHE A 64 -2.37 11.73 -12.24
CA PHE A 64 -3.77 12.06 -12.57
C PHE A 64 -4.37 13.24 -11.80
N LYS A 65 -3.63 13.88 -10.88
CA LYS A 65 -4.06 15.13 -10.20
C LYS A 65 -3.69 16.40 -10.99
N GLY A 66 -3.72 16.31 -12.31
CA GLY A 66 -3.91 17.49 -13.14
C GLY A 66 -5.35 17.98 -12.97
N THR A 67 -5.51 19.19 -12.46
CA THR A 67 -6.73 20.00 -12.60
C THR A 67 -7.93 19.58 -11.74
N THR A 68 -7.91 19.98 -10.47
CA THR A 68 -9.13 20.56 -9.86
C THR A 68 -8.72 21.52 -8.75
N ARG A 69 -8.22 22.68 -9.16
CA ARG A 69 -8.21 23.88 -8.31
C ARG A 69 -9.61 24.47 -8.40
N THR A 70 -10.53 23.93 -7.60
CA THR A 70 -11.85 24.56 -7.41
C THR A 70 -11.64 25.88 -6.68
N TYR A 71 -11.66 26.96 -7.45
CA TYR A 71 -11.72 28.32 -6.94
C TYR A 71 -12.97 28.47 -6.07
N ARG A 72 -12.78 28.60 -4.76
CA ARG A 72 -13.83 29.00 -3.82
C ARG A 72 -14.03 30.51 -3.94
N VAL A 73 -14.73 30.96 -4.99
CA VAL A 73 -15.11 32.37 -5.13
C VAL A 73 -16.39 32.61 -4.34
N SER A 74 -16.19 33.29 -3.21
CA SER A 74 -17.00 34.39 -2.69
C SER A 74 -18.52 34.30 -2.92
N THR A 75 -19.22 33.74 -1.93
CA THR A 75 -20.62 34.12 -1.65
C THR A 75 -20.69 34.94 -0.37
N GLU A 76 -19.83 35.96 -0.26
CA GLU A 76 -19.91 37.03 0.75
C GLU A 76 -20.42 38.32 0.07
N LYS A 77 -21.53 38.21 -0.66
CA LYS A 77 -22.18 39.39 -1.26
C LYS A 77 -23.70 39.27 -1.33
N ARG A 78 -24.30 38.77 -0.25
CA ARG A 78 -25.74 38.86 -0.01
C ARG A 78 -26.04 39.20 1.45
N LYS A 79 -25.24 40.11 2.00
CA LYS A 79 -25.54 40.86 3.22
C LYS A 79 -25.23 42.31 2.91
N THR A 80 -26.16 43.01 2.25
CA THR A 80 -26.37 44.47 2.30
C THR A 80 -27.22 44.88 1.10
N ILE A 81 -28.39 45.43 1.45
CA ILE A 81 -29.30 46.26 0.64
C ILE A 81 -30.33 45.48 -0.17
#